data_AF-A0A8S0VQG6-F1
#
_entry.id   AF-A0A8S0VQG6-F1
#
_cell.length_a   1.000
_cell.length_b   1.000
_cell.length_c   1.000
_cell.angle_alpha   90.00
_cell.angle_beta   90.00
_cell.angle_gamma   90.00
#
_symmetry.space_group_name_H-M   'P 1'
#
loop_
_entity.id
_entity.type
_entity.pdbx_description
1 polymer ?
#
loop_
_entity_poly.entity_id
_entity_poly.type
_entity_poly.pdbx_seq_one_letter_code
_entity_poly.pdbx_strand_id
1 'polypeptide(L)'
;MAPSTADIPRGEDHTSDSDSSHELEWQLLDDTDSSDSEATNQDSISTHDLLTAPLMSREAYTYIQREKRIAQYGVIGKALSVHHKGRVEVMEDQRLYLNTNTPFSAVVCGVQGKYTLDSPFIAAHVFLGSGKSHTVSTILENMLISGFSAIGSLSKALCGLVLHYGEGGPSALPNEAAWLSSSLSSHVNGPPVHVYVSRSSLQTMRQIYAPLGGKVTVEPLLFQSSELDAAAILSMMAVGSSESAPLYMQIILSLLRDLGENYTYKAFMDKLELSKQKFNPAQLTGLEQRLSLLTSFLNPSPPPKKKGATALRPSLFHAGQLTIIDLSDPFLDTSSACGLFEIIVRLFVRADVGTGKVLVVDEAHKILKRSHKVSLESHTTAAPFGYENHHKYSSFARFVFRGNSP
;
A
#
# COMPACT_ATOMS: atom_id res chain seq x y z
N MET A 1 -24.02 2.38 -73.46
CA MET A 1 -23.49 3.32 -74.46
C MET A 1 -22.52 4.26 -73.76
N ALA A 2 -21.21 4.06 -73.95
CA ALA A 2 -20.24 5.17 -73.95
C ALA A 2 -20.41 5.92 -75.30
N PRO A 3 -19.95 7.18 -75.52
CA PRO A 3 -18.69 7.83 -75.05
C PRO A 3 -18.97 9.23 -74.40
N SER A 4 -18.04 10.05 -73.88
CA SER A 4 -16.74 10.53 -74.39
C SER A 4 -15.95 11.27 -73.29
N THR A 5 -14.64 11.07 -73.30
CA THR A 5 -13.59 11.78 -72.54
C THR A 5 -13.20 13.13 -73.17
N ALA A 6 -12.87 14.16 -72.38
CA ALA A 6 -11.64 14.99 -72.50
C ALA A 6 -11.61 16.18 -71.52
N ASP A 7 -10.41 16.53 -71.10
CA ASP A 7 -9.93 17.29 -69.93
C ASP A 7 -10.26 18.80 -69.74
N ILE A 8 -10.50 19.14 -68.45
CA ILE A 8 -10.05 20.24 -67.54
C ILE A 8 -9.55 21.60 -68.11
N PRO A 9 -9.92 22.75 -67.46
CA PRO A 9 -8.99 23.38 -66.50
C PRO A 9 -9.59 23.79 -65.14
N ARG A 10 -8.75 23.66 -64.10
CA ARG A 10 -8.87 24.16 -62.71
C ARG A 10 -9.11 25.68 -62.71
N GLY A 11 -9.78 26.32 -61.77
CA GLY A 11 -10.36 26.00 -60.46
C GLY A 11 -10.62 27.35 -59.76
N GLU A 12 -11.51 27.43 -58.77
CA GLU A 12 -11.41 28.30 -57.58
C GLU A 12 -12.67 28.23 -56.72
N ASP A 13 -12.41 28.24 -55.40
CA ASP A 13 -13.26 28.52 -54.24
C ASP A 13 -14.55 27.73 -54.00
N HIS A 14 -14.53 26.91 -52.95
CA HIS A 14 -15.32 27.07 -51.72
C HIS A 14 -15.20 25.80 -50.86
N THR A 15 -14.59 25.90 -49.68
CA THR A 15 -14.84 24.95 -48.58
C THR A 15 -14.96 25.72 -47.26
N SER A 16 -16.21 25.95 -46.88
CA SER A 16 -16.65 26.22 -45.52
C SER A 16 -16.86 24.90 -44.77
N ASP A 17 -16.62 24.96 -43.46
CA ASP A 17 -17.11 24.06 -42.41
C ASP A 17 -16.57 22.63 -42.36
N SER A 18 -15.45 22.45 -41.63
CA SER A 18 -15.34 21.46 -40.53
C SER A 18 -13.89 21.43 -40.00
N ASP A 19 -13.60 22.08 -38.87
CA ASP A 19 -12.50 21.61 -37.98
C ASP A 19 -12.37 22.30 -36.61
N SER A 20 -13.39 23.03 -36.13
CA SER A 20 -13.31 23.70 -34.82
C SER A 20 -13.40 22.76 -33.60
N SER A 21 -13.52 21.44 -33.79
CA SER A 21 -13.54 20.46 -32.69
C SER A 21 -12.19 19.79 -32.45
N HIS A 22 -11.27 19.82 -33.42
CA HIS A 22 -9.96 19.18 -33.26
C HIS A 22 -8.98 20.03 -32.44
N GLU A 23 -9.12 21.36 -32.41
CA GLU A 23 -8.22 22.26 -31.64
C GLU A 23 -8.42 22.18 -30.11
N LEU A 24 -9.56 21.71 -29.63
CA LEU A 24 -9.83 21.59 -28.18
C LEU A 24 -9.23 20.33 -27.54
N GLU A 25 -8.93 19.29 -28.33
CA GLU A 25 -8.40 18.02 -27.79
C GLU A 25 -6.89 18.08 -27.50
N TRP A 26 -6.15 19.02 -28.11
CA TRP A 26 -4.70 19.16 -27.94
C TRP A 26 -4.27 20.10 -26.82
N GLN A 27 -5.19 20.86 -26.21
CA GLN A 27 -4.91 21.73 -25.05
C GLN A 27 -4.41 20.97 -23.80
N LEU A 28 -4.56 19.64 -23.76
CA LEU A 28 -4.07 18.78 -22.69
C LEU A 28 -2.68 18.18 -22.97
N LEU A 29 -2.09 18.45 -24.14
CA LEU A 29 -0.83 17.85 -24.60
C LEU A 29 0.24 18.88 -25.05
N ASP A 30 -0.11 20.15 -25.27
CA ASP A 30 0.86 21.21 -25.57
C ASP A 30 1.58 21.71 -24.30
N ASP A 31 2.49 20.88 -23.79
CA ASP A 31 3.59 21.27 -22.89
C ASP A 31 4.93 21.39 -23.65
N THR A 32 4.87 21.51 -24.98
CA THR A 32 6.07 21.65 -25.82
C THR A 32 5.95 22.88 -26.72
N ASP A 33 6.97 23.74 -26.60
CA ASP A 33 7.26 24.93 -27.42
C ASP A 33 6.66 26.26 -26.94
N SER A 34 7.09 26.69 -25.75
CA SER A 34 7.26 28.13 -25.52
C SER A 34 8.45 28.61 -26.35
N SER A 35 8.15 29.33 -27.42
CA SER A 35 9.14 30.00 -28.26
C SER A 35 9.98 30.96 -27.42
N ASP A 36 11.30 30.74 -27.45
CA ASP A 36 12.34 31.60 -26.88
C ASP A 36 12.12 33.06 -27.32
N SER A 37 11.62 33.86 -26.40
CA SER A 37 11.82 35.31 -26.41
C SER A 37 12.41 35.68 -25.06
N GLU A 38 13.63 36.23 -25.10
CA GLU A 38 14.42 36.58 -23.92
C GLU A 38 13.64 37.50 -22.97
N ALA A 39 13.01 36.92 -21.95
CA ALA A 39 12.43 37.64 -20.83
C ALA A 39 12.52 36.77 -19.56
N THR A 40 13.57 37.01 -18.78
CA THR A 40 13.70 36.66 -17.35
C THR A 40 13.35 35.22 -16.93
N ASN A 41 14.38 34.37 -16.84
CA ASN A 41 14.35 33.06 -16.16
C ASN A 41 13.98 33.16 -14.67
N GLN A 42 12.69 33.29 -14.38
CA GLN A 42 12.10 32.75 -13.16
C GLN A 42 11.24 31.58 -13.58
N ASP A 43 11.79 30.38 -13.45
CA ASP A 43 11.08 29.11 -13.63
C ASP A 43 9.78 29.18 -12.82
N SER A 44 8.65 29.35 -13.50
CA SER A 44 7.35 29.29 -12.87
C SER A 44 7.11 27.82 -12.51
N ILE A 45 7.56 27.41 -11.32
CA ILE A 45 7.22 26.10 -10.75
C ILE A 45 5.71 25.97 -10.87
N SER A 46 5.25 24.95 -11.60
CA SER A 46 3.83 24.73 -11.81
C SER A 46 3.15 24.62 -10.45
N THR A 47 2.10 25.40 -10.23
CA THR A 47 1.34 25.37 -8.97
C THR A 47 0.79 23.98 -8.69
N HIS A 48 0.55 23.19 -9.73
CA HIS A 48 0.16 21.80 -9.62
C HIS A 48 1.26 20.91 -8.99
N ASP A 49 2.52 21.12 -9.34
CA ASP A 49 3.65 20.36 -8.81
C ASP A 49 3.82 20.61 -7.31
N LEU A 50 3.63 21.85 -6.88
CA LEU A 50 3.66 22.23 -5.48
C LEU A 50 2.52 21.59 -4.68
N LEU A 51 1.31 21.50 -5.26
CA LEU A 51 0.15 20.89 -4.61
C LEU A 51 0.26 19.37 -4.50
N THR A 52 0.92 18.75 -5.47
CA THR A 52 1.04 17.29 -5.59
C THR A 52 2.40 16.76 -5.12
N ALA A 53 3.27 17.63 -4.57
CA ALA A 53 4.53 17.21 -3.98
C ALA A 53 4.27 16.44 -2.65
N PRO A 54 4.75 15.19 -2.52
CA PRO A 54 4.63 14.44 -1.26
C PRO A 54 5.46 15.05 -0.12
N LEU A 55 6.62 15.64 -0.46
CA LEU A 55 7.52 16.32 0.47
C LEU A 55 7.62 17.78 0.10
N MET A 56 7.49 18.66 1.09
CA MET A 56 7.47 20.10 0.88
C MET A 56 8.37 20.80 1.90
N SER A 57 9.13 21.79 1.45
CA SER A 57 9.82 22.71 2.36
C SER A 57 8.86 23.72 2.97
N ARG A 58 9.35 24.52 3.93
CA ARG A 58 8.56 25.60 4.53
C ARG A 58 8.17 26.69 3.53
N GLU A 59 9.08 27.07 2.65
CA GLU A 59 8.87 28.12 1.65
C GLU A 59 7.77 27.68 0.69
N ALA A 60 7.87 26.45 0.17
CA ALA A 60 6.84 25.83 -0.67
C ALA A 60 5.49 25.77 0.06
N TYR A 61 5.48 25.28 1.31
CA TYR A 61 4.26 25.25 2.12
C TYR A 61 3.63 26.64 2.28
N THR A 62 4.43 27.66 2.59
CA THR A 62 3.96 29.04 2.83
C THR A 62 3.39 29.65 1.55
N TYR A 63 3.99 29.35 0.40
CA TYR A 63 3.49 29.77 -0.91
C TYR A 63 2.08 29.21 -1.17
N ILE A 64 1.91 27.90 -1.02
CA ILE A 64 0.63 27.23 -1.28
C ILE A 64 -0.44 27.59 -0.23
N GLN A 65 -0.03 27.82 1.03
CA GLN A 65 -0.94 28.23 2.09
C GLN A 65 -1.58 29.60 1.83
N ARG A 66 -0.84 30.54 1.21
CA ARG A 66 -1.40 31.85 0.79
C ARG A 66 -2.54 31.69 -0.20
N GLU A 67 -2.50 30.66 -1.04
CA GLU A 67 -3.57 30.31 -1.97
C GLU A 67 -4.73 29.54 -1.33
N LYS A 68 -4.66 29.23 -0.03
CA LYS A 68 -5.65 28.44 0.74
C LYS A 68 -5.88 27.02 0.21
N ARG A 69 -4.88 26.40 -0.41
CA ARG A 69 -5.03 25.10 -1.10
C ARG A 69 -4.57 23.87 -0.32
N ILE A 70 -3.80 24.01 0.77
CA ILE A 70 -3.41 22.87 1.63
C ILE A 70 -4.38 22.74 2.79
N ALA A 71 -5.03 21.58 2.89
CA ALA A 71 -5.88 21.24 4.03
C ALA A 71 -5.14 20.40 5.09
N GLN A 72 -4.22 19.50 4.68
CA GLN A 72 -3.56 18.58 5.60
C GLN A 72 -2.08 18.37 5.26
N TYR A 73 -1.26 18.34 6.30
CA TYR A 73 0.17 18.11 6.22
C TYR A 73 0.70 17.63 7.57
N GLY A 74 1.84 16.96 7.54
CA GLY A 74 2.60 16.53 8.70
C GLY A 74 4.00 17.11 8.73
N VAL A 75 4.60 17.25 9.89
CA VAL A 75 6.03 17.59 10.05
C VAL A 75 6.81 16.29 10.12
N ILE A 76 7.77 16.09 9.22
CA ILE A 76 8.53 14.83 9.15
C ILE A 76 9.98 14.99 9.59
N GLY A 77 10.51 16.21 9.62
CA GLY A 77 11.86 16.45 10.09
C GLY A 77 12.42 17.81 9.67
N LYS A 78 13.74 17.84 9.50
CA LYS A 78 14.48 19.04 9.08
C LYS A 78 15.31 18.78 7.83
N ALA A 79 15.25 19.69 6.86
CA ALA A 79 16.17 19.78 5.74
C ALA A 79 17.39 20.61 6.16
N LEU A 80 18.55 19.96 6.30
CA LEU A 80 19.79 20.62 6.73
C LEU A 80 20.44 21.40 5.59
N SER A 81 20.48 20.79 4.40
CA SER A 81 21.00 21.39 3.18
C SER A 81 20.43 20.68 1.95
N VAL A 82 20.30 21.41 0.85
CA VAL A 82 19.92 20.89 -0.46
C VAL A 82 21.15 20.96 -1.38
N HIS A 83 21.51 19.84 -1.98
CA HIS A 83 22.68 19.72 -2.85
C HIS A 83 22.22 19.55 -4.30
N HIS A 84 22.56 20.49 -5.17
CA HIS A 84 22.20 20.44 -6.59
C HIS A 84 23.35 20.93 -7.48
N LYS A 85 23.88 20.07 -8.37
CA LYS A 85 24.95 20.40 -9.34
C LYS A 85 26.12 21.20 -8.73
N GLY A 86 26.59 20.79 -7.54
CA GLY A 86 27.70 21.44 -6.83
C GLY A 86 27.32 22.70 -6.02
N ARG A 87 26.06 23.13 -6.06
CA ARG A 87 25.52 24.15 -5.16
C ARG A 87 25.00 23.50 -3.90
N VAL A 88 25.26 24.14 -2.77
CA VAL A 88 24.71 23.77 -1.46
C VAL A 88 23.87 24.93 -0.99
N GLU A 89 22.58 24.68 -0.80
CA GLU A 89 21.65 25.65 -0.27
C GLU A 89 21.26 25.25 1.14
N VAL A 90 21.32 26.20 2.08
CA VAL A 90 20.87 26.01 3.45
C VAL A 90 19.60 26.84 3.62
N MET A 91 18.54 26.16 4.02
CA MET A 91 17.21 26.76 4.16
C MET A 91 17.12 27.57 5.45
N GLU A 92 16.51 28.76 5.40
CA GLU A 92 16.30 29.59 6.59
C GLU A 92 15.38 28.89 7.60
N ASP A 93 14.26 28.34 7.11
CA ASP A 93 13.39 27.47 7.89
C ASP A 93 13.56 26.03 7.45
N GLN A 94 14.29 25.28 8.27
CA GLN A 94 14.64 23.89 7.96
C GLN A 94 13.47 22.93 8.05
N ARG A 95 12.24 23.33 8.40
CA ARG A 95 11.13 22.39 8.57
C ARG A 95 10.76 21.72 7.25
N LEU A 96 10.70 20.39 7.29
CA LEU A 96 10.25 19.55 6.19
C LEU A 96 8.88 18.98 6.50
N TYR A 97 7.98 19.08 5.53
CA TYR A 97 6.60 18.66 5.62
C TYR A 97 6.30 17.47 4.71
N LEU A 98 5.39 16.62 5.17
CA LEU A 98 4.76 15.56 4.40
C LEU A 98 3.35 16.00 4.00
N ASN A 99 3.05 16.01 2.71
CA ASN A 99 1.71 16.26 2.20
C ASN A 99 0.86 14.99 2.32
N THR A 100 -0.05 14.97 3.28
CA THR A 100 -0.90 13.79 3.54
C THR A 100 -2.12 13.72 2.63
N ASN A 101 -2.35 14.74 1.79
CA ASN A 101 -3.41 14.72 0.77
C ASN A 101 -2.95 14.10 -0.55
N THR A 102 -1.63 14.02 -0.76
CA THR A 102 -1.06 13.52 -1.99
C THR A 102 -0.79 12.02 -1.88
N PRO A 103 -1.20 11.21 -2.85
CA PRO A 103 -0.81 9.81 -2.90
C PRO A 103 0.69 9.68 -3.19
N PHE A 104 1.41 8.92 -2.37
CA PHE A 104 2.83 8.65 -2.59
C PHE A 104 3.21 7.22 -2.20
N SER A 105 4.33 6.76 -2.73
CA SER A 105 5.04 5.56 -2.27
C SER A 105 6.38 5.98 -1.71
N ALA A 106 6.80 5.40 -0.59
CA ALA A 106 8.11 5.61 -0.01
C ALA A 106 8.74 4.28 0.39
N VAL A 107 10.07 4.22 0.28
CA VAL A 107 10.86 3.11 0.81
C VAL A 107 11.73 3.67 1.92
N VAL A 108 11.53 3.16 3.15
CA VAL A 108 12.32 3.58 4.31
C VAL A 108 13.49 2.61 4.47
N CYS A 109 14.66 3.04 3.98
CA CYS A 109 15.91 2.29 4.10
C CYS A 109 16.75 2.83 5.26
N GLY A 110 17.47 1.95 5.94
CA GLY A 110 18.43 2.34 6.96
C GLY A 110 19.47 1.25 7.18
N VAL A 111 20.69 1.66 7.50
CA VAL A 111 21.75 0.71 7.87
C VAL A 111 21.47 0.16 9.26
N GLN A 112 21.39 -1.16 9.37
CA GLN A 112 21.18 -1.86 10.64
C GLN A 112 22.55 -2.34 11.12
N GLY A 113 23.35 -1.41 11.65
CA GLY A 113 24.71 -1.68 12.13
C GLY A 113 24.75 -1.82 13.65
N LYS A 114 25.44 -2.84 14.15
CA LYS A 114 25.82 -2.95 15.55
C LYS A 114 27.17 -2.28 15.72
N TYR A 115 27.20 -1.02 16.15
CA TYR A 115 28.42 -0.40 16.65
C TYR A 115 28.51 -0.70 18.14
N THR A 116 29.37 -1.63 18.52
CA THR A 116 29.80 -1.74 19.92
C THR A 116 30.71 -0.54 20.16
N LEU A 117 30.23 0.46 20.90
CA LEU A 117 31.13 1.42 21.51
C LEU A 117 31.86 0.65 22.60
N ASP A 118 33.14 0.33 22.38
CA ASP A 118 34.05 -0.14 23.41
C ASP A 118 34.31 1.03 24.40
N SER A 119 33.30 1.36 25.21
CA SER A 119 33.42 2.30 26.31
C SER A 119 33.03 1.59 27.61
N PRO A 120 33.97 1.34 28.54
CA PRO A 120 33.71 0.58 29.76
C PRO A 120 32.83 1.29 30.80
N PHE A 121 32.21 2.44 30.48
CA PHE A 121 31.52 3.28 31.46
C PHE A 121 30.03 3.54 31.24
N ILE A 122 29.42 3.14 30.12
CA ILE A 122 27.96 3.24 29.93
C ILE A 122 27.46 2.03 29.16
N ALA A 123 26.89 1.04 29.86
CA ALA A 123 26.16 -0.05 29.22
C ALA A 123 24.74 0.41 28.80
N ALA A 124 24.67 1.38 27.90
CA ALA A 124 23.45 1.63 27.14
C ALA A 124 23.53 0.76 25.88
N HIS A 125 22.76 -0.33 25.85
CA HIS A 125 22.51 -1.05 24.60
C HIS A 125 21.66 -0.16 23.68
N VAL A 126 22.30 0.79 22.99
CA VAL A 126 21.64 1.57 21.93
C VAL A 126 21.59 0.68 20.70
N PHE A 127 20.45 0.05 20.45
CA PHE A 127 20.16 -0.52 19.15
C PHE A 127 20.04 0.63 18.15
N LEU A 128 21.09 0.86 17.34
CA LEU A 128 21.09 1.75 16.18
C LEU A 128 20.25 1.18 15.01
N GLY A 129 19.13 0.51 15.34
CA GLY A 129 18.13 0.00 14.40
C GLY A 129 16.87 0.88 14.32
N SER A 130 16.68 1.82 15.26
CA SER A 130 15.41 2.55 15.48
C SER A 130 15.06 3.59 14.43
N GLY A 131 15.99 4.02 13.56
CA GLY A 131 15.72 5.11 12.63
C GLY A 131 14.64 4.81 11.59
N LYS A 132 14.54 3.55 11.12
CA LYS A 132 13.57 3.15 10.08
C LYS A 132 12.15 3.15 10.62
N SER A 133 11.93 2.38 11.68
CA SER A 133 10.64 2.25 12.35
C SER A 133 10.19 3.55 12.97
N HIS A 134 11.12 4.36 13.51
CA HIS A 134 10.82 5.72 13.95
C HIS A 134 10.29 6.58 12.81
N THR A 135 10.96 6.58 11.64
CA THR A 135 10.51 7.34 10.46
C THR A 135 9.12 6.87 10.00
N VAL A 136 8.88 5.55 9.96
CA VAL A 136 7.57 4.98 9.64
C VAL A 136 6.50 5.43 10.64
N SER A 137 6.80 5.38 11.94
CA SER A 137 5.91 5.86 12.98
C SER A 137 5.61 7.35 12.80
N THR A 138 6.60 8.20 12.55
CA THR A 138 6.38 9.64 12.28
C THR A 138 5.49 9.87 11.05
N ILE A 139 5.64 9.09 9.98
CA ILE A 139 4.74 9.15 8.82
C ILE A 139 3.31 8.78 9.23
N LEU A 140 3.15 7.70 9.99
CA LEU A 140 1.85 7.23 10.45
C LEU A 140 1.20 8.20 11.46
N GLU A 141 1.96 8.82 12.36
CA GLU A 141 1.49 9.88 13.28
C GLU A 141 0.84 11.01 12.48
N ASN A 142 1.53 11.49 11.45
CA ASN A 142 1.06 12.54 10.55
C ASN A 142 -0.21 12.16 9.78
N MET A 143 -0.48 10.87 9.60
CA MET A 143 -1.64 10.35 8.87
C MET A 143 -2.81 9.92 9.76
N LEU A 144 -2.59 9.68 11.05
CA LEU A 144 -3.59 9.09 11.95
C LEU A 144 -3.93 9.96 13.16
N ILE A 145 -3.02 10.83 13.61
CA ILE A 145 -3.22 11.65 14.81
C ILE A 145 -3.72 13.04 14.40
N SER A 146 -5.00 13.32 14.65
CA SER A 146 -5.61 14.63 14.42
C SER A 146 -5.61 15.51 15.67
N GLY A 147 -5.74 16.83 15.49
CA GLY A 147 -5.93 17.76 16.60
C GLY A 147 -4.66 18.11 17.39
N PHE A 148 -3.48 17.79 16.87
CA PHE A 148 -2.21 18.14 17.49
C PHE A 148 -1.32 18.98 16.57
N SER A 149 -1.38 20.31 16.72
CA SER A 149 -0.74 21.26 15.81
C SER A 149 0.80 21.18 15.77
N ALA A 150 1.43 20.57 16.77
CA ALA A 150 2.88 20.43 16.83
C ALA A 150 3.43 19.43 15.78
N ILE A 151 2.63 18.43 15.40
CA ILE A 151 3.00 17.46 14.35
C ILE A 151 2.40 17.83 12.98
N GLY A 152 1.45 18.75 12.92
CA GLY A 152 0.88 19.20 11.64
C GLY A 152 -0.61 19.51 11.74
N SER A 153 -1.28 19.52 10.58
CA SER A 153 -2.72 19.69 10.46
C SER A 153 -3.30 18.47 9.77
N LEU A 154 -4.24 17.79 10.43
CA LEU A 154 -4.93 16.62 9.88
C LEU A 154 -6.42 16.76 10.18
N SER A 155 -7.21 17.00 9.14
CA SER A 155 -8.67 17.22 9.23
C SER A 155 -9.47 15.91 9.20
N LYS A 156 -8.98 14.91 8.46
CA LYS A 156 -9.52 13.57 8.28
C LYS A 156 -8.39 12.59 8.44
N ALA A 157 -8.40 11.85 9.55
CA ALA A 157 -7.45 10.77 9.78
C ALA A 157 -7.63 9.66 8.72
N LEU A 158 -6.51 9.14 8.22
CA LEU A 158 -6.49 8.05 7.25
C LEU A 158 -6.86 6.72 7.91
N CYS A 159 -7.09 5.70 7.08
CA CYS A 159 -7.14 4.31 7.51
C CYS A 159 -5.75 3.68 7.33
N GLY A 160 -5.16 3.16 8.41
CA GLY A 160 -3.83 2.55 8.38
C GLY A 160 -3.87 1.03 8.35
N LEU A 161 -3.02 0.43 7.52
CA LEU A 161 -2.75 -1.01 7.48
C LEU A 161 -1.24 -1.26 7.56
N VAL A 162 -0.79 -2.05 8.53
CA VAL A 162 0.60 -2.54 8.65
C VAL A 162 0.61 -4.04 8.47
N LEU A 163 1.46 -4.53 7.58
CA LEU A 163 1.71 -5.96 7.37
C LEU A 163 3.08 -6.28 7.96
N HIS A 164 3.13 -7.18 8.94
CA HIS A 164 4.35 -7.54 9.64
C HIS A 164 4.56 -9.04 9.65
N TYR A 165 5.77 -9.46 9.26
CA TYR A 165 6.22 -10.85 9.35
C TYR A 165 7.61 -10.87 10.01
N GLY A 166 7.63 -11.23 11.28
CA GLY A 166 8.82 -11.26 12.12
C GLY A 166 9.17 -12.67 12.63
N GLU A 167 10.11 -12.72 13.57
CA GLU A 167 10.38 -13.93 14.34
C GLU A 167 9.28 -14.08 15.40
N GLY A 168 8.54 -15.19 15.35
CA GLY A 168 7.51 -15.50 16.33
C GLY A 168 8.06 -16.08 17.63
N GLY A 169 7.19 -16.18 18.65
CA GLY A 169 7.48 -16.85 19.91
C GLY A 169 7.41 -15.94 21.14
N PRO A 170 7.61 -16.46 22.35
CA PRO A 170 7.41 -15.71 23.60
C PRO A 170 8.35 -14.52 23.81
N SER A 171 9.51 -14.52 23.14
CA SER A 171 10.49 -13.43 23.19
C SER A 171 10.29 -12.39 22.09
N ALA A 172 9.27 -12.55 21.23
CA ALA A 172 8.97 -11.58 20.20
C ALA A 172 8.48 -10.26 20.83
N LEU A 173 8.78 -9.16 20.14
CA LEU A 173 8.35 -7.83 20.53
C LEU A 173 7.09 -7.44 19.74
N PRO A 174 6.23 -6.58 20.29
CA PRO A 174 5.11 -6.04 19.51
C PRO A 174 5.65 -5.25 18.32
N ASN A 175 4.86 -5.19 17.24
CA ASN A 175 5.17 -4.33 16.11
C ASN A 175 5.32 -2.87 16.59
N GLU A 176 6.37 -2.19 16.13
CA GLU A 176 6.70 -0.86 16.63
C GLU A 176 5.61 0.18 16.33
N ALA A 177 4.85 0.03 15.23
CA ALA A 177 3.75 0.92 14.91
C ALA A 177 2.59 0.83 15.92
N ALA A 178 2.50 -0.24 16.71
CA ALA A 178 1.46 -0.38 17.74
C ALA A 178 1.63 0.65 18.87
N TRP A 179 2.86 1.16 19.08
CA TRP A 179 3.14 2.22 20.05
C TRP A 179 2.43 3.54 19.72
N LEU A 180 1.95 3.73 18.49
CA LEU A 180 1.14 4.89 18.12
C LEU A 180 -0.13 5.03 18.96
N SER A 181 -0.67 3.92 19.48
CA SER A 181 -1.80 3.95 20.42
C SER A 181 -1.49 4.63 21.75
N SER A 182 -0.21 4.61 22.14
CA SER A 182 0.28 5.11 23.41
C SER A 182 0.81 6.53 23.24
N SER A 183 0.49 7.40 24.20
CA SER A 183 1.02 8.75 24.25
C SER A 183 1.53 9.04 25.65
N LEU A 184 2.72 9.63 25.74
CA LEU A 184 3.26 10.17 26.99
C LEU A 184 2.62 11.52 27.36
N SER A 185 2.01 12.21 26.38
CA SER A 185 1.37 13.50 26.57
C SER A 185 -0.14 13.34 26.72
N SER A 186 -0.72 13.99 27.74
CA SER A 186 -2.18 14.10 27.90
C SER A 186 -2.86 14.89 26.77
N HIS A 187 -2.08 15.63 25.97
CA HIS A 187 -2.59 16.48 24.88
C HIS A 187 -2.79 15.72 23.57
N VAL A 188 -2.30 14.47 23.48
CA VAL A 188 -2.34 13.66 22.26
C VAL A 188 -3.01 12.34 22.55
N ASN A 189 -4.03 12.03 21.75
CA ASN A 189 -4.68 10.73 21.77
C ASN A 189 -4.21 9.93 20.56
N GLY A 190 -3.45 8.88 20.81
CA GLY A 190 -3.12 7.87 19.80
C GLY A 190 -4.38 7.16 19.26
N PRO A 191 -4.34 6.69 18.00
CA PRO A 191 -5.45 5.97 17.37
C PRO A 191 -5.69 4.61 18.05
N PRO A 192 -6.91 4.05 17.93
CA PRO A 192 -7.15 2.64 18.23
C PRO A 192 -6.30 1.76 17.31
N VAL A 193 -5.71 0.71 17.88
CA VAL A 193 -4.87 -0.26 17.15
C VAL A 193 -5.52 -1.64 17.22
N HIS A 194 -5.82 -2.22 16.07
CA HIS A 194 -6.38 -3.55 15.94
C HIS A 194 -5.34 -4.50 15.35
N VAL A 195 -4.89 -5.46 16.15
CA VAL A 195 -3.88 -6.44 15.77
C VAL A 195 -4.56 -7.75 15.44
N TYR A 196 -4.41 -8.21 14.20
CA TYR A 196 -4.88 -9.50 13.73
C TYR A 196 -3.72 -10.47 13.58
N VAL A 197 -3.85 -11.64 14.20
CA VAL A 197 -2.79 -12.65 14.29
C VAL A 197 -3.30 -14.02 13.90
N SER A 198 -2.41 -14.97 13.63
CA SER A 198 -2.83 -16.35 13.41
C SER A 198 -3.49 -16.94 14.68
N ARG A 199 -4.42 -17.89 14.50
CA ARG A 199 -5.04 -18.58 15.64
C ARG A 199 -4.03 -19.31 16.51
N SER A 200 -3.00 -19.88 15.89
CA SER A 200 -1.91 -20.62 16.53
C SER A 200 -1.06 -19.75 17.46
N SER A 201 -0.88 -18.47 17.16
CA SER A 201 -0.07 -17.54 17.98
C SER A 201 -0.90 -16.62 18.88
N LEU A 202 -2.24 -16.66 18.81
CA LEU A 202 -3.14 -15.70 19.46
C LEU A 202 -2.84 -15.45 20.95
N GLN A 203 -2.63 -16.51 21.72
CA GLN A 203 -2.39 -16.39 23.16
C GLN A 203 -1.05 -15.70 23.45
N THR A 204 0.00 -16.06 22.71
CA THR A 204 1.33 -15.45 22.82
C THR A 204 1.28 -13.98 22.41
N MET A 205 0.63 -13.66 21.29
CA MET A 205 0.53 -12.29 20.79
C MET A 205 -0.29 -11.38 21.71
N ARG A 206 -1.34 -11.91 22.37
CA ARG A 206 -2.05 -11.18 23.42
C ARG A 206 -1.14 -10.78 24.57
N GLN A 207 -0.22 -11.66 24.98
CA GLN A 207 0.74 -11.35 26.05
C GLN A 207 1.77 -10.31 25.59
N ILE A 208 2.26 -10.42 24.35
CA ILE A 208 3.24 -9.50 23.76
C ILE A 208 2.69 -8.06 23.65
N TYR A 209 1.42 -7.91 23.25
CA TYR A 209 0.80 -6.60 23.05
C TYR A 209 0.10 -6.06 24.30
N ALA A 210 -0.14 -6.87 25.34
CA ALA A 210 -0.80 -6.44 26.58
C ALA A 210 -0.20 -5.19 27.24
N PRO A 211 1.14 -4.97 27.26
CA PRO A 211 1.75 -3.78 27.85
C PRO A 211 1.34 -2.44 27.19
N LEU A 212 0.82 -2.48 25.95
CA LEU A 212 0.40 -1.28 25.20
C LEU A 212 -0.95 -0.71 25.67
N GLY A 213 -1.65 -1.41 26.57
CA GLY A 213 -2.87 -0.92 27.20
C GLY A 213 -4.14 -1.09 26.36
N GLY A 214 -5.24 -0.53 26.85
CA GLY A 214 -6.60 -0.83 26.37
C GLY A 214 -6.98 -0.29 24.98
N LYS A 215 -6.11 0.50 24.34
CA LYS A 215 -6.32 0.97 22.96
C LYS A 215 -5.84 -0.04 21.91
N VAL A 216 -5.15 -1.10 22.34
CA VAL A 216 -4.68 -2.18 21.48
C VAL A 216 -5.53 -3.42 21.71
N THR A 217 -6.18 -3.90 20.65
CA THR A 217 -6.98 -5.13 20.68
C THR A 217 -6.33 -6.20 19.82
N VAL A 218 -6.21 -7.42 20.34
CA VAL A 218 -5.61 -8.56 19.61
C VAL A 218 -6.67 -9.64 19.35
N GLU A 219 -6.93 -9.88 18.06
CA GLU A 219 -7.94 -10.81 17.56
C GLU A 219 -7.35 -11.82 16.56
N PRO A 220 -7.96 -13.00 16.41
CA PRO A 220 -7.57 -13.90 15.34
C PRO A 220 -7.95 -13.30 13.97
N LEU A 221 -7.00 -13.31 13.02
CA LEU A 221 -7.26 -13.04 11.62
C LEU A 221 -8.19 -14.12 11.08
N LEU A 222 -9.38 -13.71 10.65
CA LEU A 222 -10.38 -14.61 10.07
C LEU A 222 -11.05 -13.96 8.88
N PHE A 223 -11.17 -14.70 7.79
CA PHE A 223 -11.89 -14.31 6.58
C PHE A 223 -13.30 -14.91 6.59
N GLN A 224 -14.24 -14.13 6.09
CA GLN A 224 -15.55 -14.63 5.70
C GLN A 224 -15.47 -15.27 4.32
N SER A 225 -16.32 -16.27 4.07
CA SER A 225 -16.41 -16.89 2.74
C SER A 225 -16.82 -15.90 1.65
N SER A 226 -17.50 -14.80 1.99
CA SER A 226 -17.84 -13.70 1.08
C SER A 226 -16.67 -12.77 0.77
N GLU A 227 -15.61 -12.77 1.59
CA GLU A 227 -14.41 -11.95 1.40
C GLU A 227 -13.37 -12.65 0.53
N LEU A 228 -13.47 -13.98 0.38
CA LEU A 228 -12.60 -14.77 -0.49
C LEU A 228 -13.16 -14.84 -1.91
N ASP A 229 -12.70 -13.95 -2.77
CA ASP A 229 -12.99 -14.02 -4.21
C ASP A 229 -12.01 -14.95 -4.97
N ALA A 230 -12.25 -15.13 -6.27
CA ALA A 230 -11.45 -16.00 -7.14
C ALA A 230 -9.95 -15.71 -7.09
N ALA A 231 -9.57 -14.43 -7.08
CA ALA A 231 -8.16 -14.05 -7.01
C ALA A 231 -7.56 -14.31 -5.62
N ALA A 232 -8.33 -14.15 -4.54
CA ALA A 232 -7.85 -14.44 -3.17
C ALA A 232 -7.54 -15.94 -3.01
N ILE A 233 -8.39 -16.79 -3.60
CA ILE A 233 -8.13 -18.22 -3.69
C ILE A 233 -6.88 -18.51 -4.50
N LEU A 234 -6.72 -17.88 -5.67
CA LEU A 234 -5.52 -18.07 -6.50
C LEU A 234 -4.25 -17.68 -5.75
N SER A 235 -4.22 -16.54 -5.06
CA SER A 235 -3.08 -16.09 -4.26
C SER A 235 -2.67 -17.18 -3.26
N MET A 236 -3.61 -17.75 -2.52
CA MET A 236 -3.32 -18.80 -1.54
C MET A 236 -2.90 -20.14 -2.16
N MET A 237 -3.43 -20.47 -3.35
CA MET A 237 -3.14 -21.73 -4.04
C MET A 237 -1.82 -21.67 -4.84
N ALA A 238 -1.38 -20.49 -5.25
CA ALA A 238 -0.15 -20.26 -6.03
C ALA A 238 1.11 -20.10 -5.16
N VAL A 239 0.95 -19.99 -3.85
CA VAL A 239 2.02 -19.83 -2.87
C VAL A 239 2.93 -21.06 -2.81
N GLY A 240 4.25 -20.84 -2.71
CA GLY A 240 5.26 -21.83 -2.30
C GLY A 240 5.87 -22.73 -3.37
N SER A 241 5.72 -22.46 -4.66
CA SER A 241 6.51 -23.13 -5.70
C SER A 241 7.56 -22.17 -6.29
N SER A 242 8.84 -22.44 -6.04
CA SER A 242 9.95 -21.57 -6.45
C SER A 242 10.36 -21.69 -7.92
N GLU A 243 9.85 -22.66 -8.68
CA GLU A 243 10.30 -22.90 -10.07
C GLU A 243 9.19 -23.17 -11.11
N SER A 244 8.00 -23.63 -10.71
CA SER A 244 6.86 -23.82 -11.63
C SER A 244 5.54 -23.81 -10.88
N ALA A 245 4.46 -23.31 -11.51
CA ALA A 245 3.13 -23.31 -10.90
C ALA A 245 2.74 -24.75 -10.47
N PRO A 246 2.15 -24.94 -9.27
CA PRO A 246 1.79 -26.27 -8.80
C PRO A 246 0.93 -27.02 -9.83
N LEU A 247 1.13 -28.34 -9.95
CA LEU A 247 0.51 -29.15 -11.00
C LEU A 247 -1.03 -29.15 -10.93
N TYR A 248 -1.63 -28.79 -9.79
CA TYR A 248 -3.08 -28.62 -9.65
C TYR A 248 -3.60 -27.25 -10.14
N MET A 249 -2.75 -26.24 -10.34
CA MET A 249 -3.19 -24.87 -10.65
C MET A 249 -3.96 -24.76 -11.96
N GLN A 250 -3.64 -25.58 -12.96
CA GLN A 250 -4.40 -25.60 -14.21
C GLN A 250 -5.87 -26.00 -13.97
N ILE A 251 -6.10 -26.94 -13.05
CA ILE A 251 -7.45 -27.37 -12.66
C ILE A 251 -8.16 -26.23 -11.91
N ILE A 252 -7.47 -25.59 -10.96
CA ILE A 252 -8.03 -24.45 -10.22
C ILE A 252 -8.43 -23.31 -11.16
N LEU A 253 -7.56 -22.94 -12.11
CA LEU A 253 -7.84 -21.91 -13.11
C LEU A 253 -9.02 -22.29 -14.01
N SER A 254 -9.14 -23.56 -14.41
CA SER A 254 -10.29 -24.05 -15.17
C SER A 254 -11.59 -23.89 -14.37
N LEU A 255 -11.60 -24.30 -13.10
CA LEU A 255 -12.78 -24.19 -12.24
C LEU A 255 -13.22 -22.73 -12.05
N LEU A 256 -12.26 -21.82 -11.87
CA LEU A 256 -12.54 -20.40 -11.73
C LEU A 256 -13.07 -19.79 -13.04
N ARG A 257 -12.53 -20.19 -14.19
CA ARG A 257 -13.04 -19.77 -15.51
C ARG A 257 -14.47 -20.25 -15.75
N ASP A 258 -14.78 -21.48 -15.34
CA ASP A 258 -16.11 -22.08 -15.45
C ASP A 258 -17.13 -21.43 -14.50
N LEU A 259 -16.68 -20.79 -13.42
CA LEU A 259 -17.54 -20.03 -12.52
C LEU A 259 -17.73 -18.59 -12.98
N GLY A 260 -16.66 -17.98 -13.51
CA GLY A 260 -16.68 -16.61 -14.05
C GLY A 260 -17.29 -15.62 -13.06
N GLU A 261 -18.26 -14.84 -13.54
CA GLU A 261 -18.98 -13.83 -12.75
C GLU A 261 -19.88 -14.42 -11.66
N ASN A 262 -20.27 -15.69 -11.78
CA ASN A 262 -21.09 -16.40 -10.80
C ASN A 262 -20.25 -17.03 -9.68
N TYR A 263 -18.99 -16.60 -9.52
CA TYR A 263 -18.11 -17.11 -8.51
C TYR A 263 -18.68 -16.88 -7.10
N THR A 264 -18.73 -17.97 -6.33
CA THR A 264 -18.86 -17.92 -4.87
C THR A 264 -17.89 -18.94 -4.28
N TYR A 265 -17.37 -18.67 -3.07
CA TYR A 265 -16.48 -19.62 -2.38
C TYR A 265 -17.12 -21.01 -2.26
N LYS A 266 -18.42 -21.06 -1.95
CA LYS A 266 -19.16 -22.33 -1.85
C LYS A 266 -19.21 -23.07 -3.20
N ALA A 267 -19.62 -22.40 -4.28
CA ALA A 267 -19.69 -23.03 -5.60
C ALA A 267 -18.31 -23.51 -6.10
N PHE A 268 -17.25 -22.78 -5.75
CA PHE A 268 -15.87 -23.20 -6.00
C PHE A 268 -15.51 -24.48 -5.24
N MET A 269 -15.78 -24.53 -3.93
CA MET A 269 -15.51 -25.73 -3.13
C MET A 269 -16.32 -26.94 -3.63
N ASP A 270 -17.60 -26.77 -3.96
CA ASP A 270 -18.46 -27.84 -4.48
C ASP A 270 -17.90 -28.42 -5.79
N LYS A 271 -17.49 -27.56 -6.74
CA LYS A 271 -16.84 -28.00 -7.98
C LYS A 271 -15.46 -28.62 -7.74
N LEU A 272 -14.70 -28.10 -6.78
CA LEU A 272 -13.37 -28.62 -6.45
C LEU A 272 -13.46 -30.06 -5.94
N GLU A 273 -14.39 -30.36 -5.02
CA GLU A 273 -14.60 -31.73 -4.53
C GLU A 273 -14.94 -32.71 -5.65
N LEU A 274 -15.79 -32.32 -6.61
CA LEU A 274 -16.07 -33.15 -7.78
C LEU A 274 -14.83 -33.38 -8.65
N SER A 275 -13.95 -32.39 -8.74
CA SER A 275 -12.73 -32.48 -9.54
C SER A 275 -11.63 -33.31 -8.90
N LYS A 276 -11.62 -33.46 -7.55
CA LYS A 276 -10.57 -34.22 -6.82
C LYS A 276 -10.40 -35.65 -7.29
N GLN A 277 -11.46 -36.28 -7.81
CA GLN A 277 -11.39 -37.63 -8.38
C GLN A 277 -10.44 -37.75 -9.58
N LYS A 278 -10.11 -36.62 -10.22
CA LYS A 278 -9.22 -36.55 -11.40
C LYS A 278 -7.77 -36.20 -11.02
N PHE A 279 -7.49 -35.95 -9.73
CA PHE A 279 -6.17 -35.55 -9.28
C PHE A 279 -5.29 -36.79 -9.11
N ASN A 280 -4.02 -36.66 -9.49
CA ASN A 280 -3.03 -37.62 -9.03
C ASN A 280 -2.72 -37.40 -7.53
N PRO A 281 -2.17 -38.41 -6.84
CA PRO A 281 -1.91 -38.30 -5.40
C PRO A 281 -1.03 -37.11 -5.00
N ALA A 282 -0.03 -36.73 -5.82
CA ALA A 282 0.85 -35.61 -5.51
C ALA A 282 0.15 -34.25 -5.64
N GLN A 283 -0.71 -34.08 -6.66
CA GLN A 283 -1.55 -32.89 -6.83
C GLN A 283 -2.53 -32.74 -5.67
N LEU A 284 -3.14 -33.85 -5.25
CA LEU A 284 -4.11 -33.87 -4.15
C LEU A 284 -3.45 -33.43 -2.84
N THR A 285 -2.32 -34.03 -2.48
CA THR A 285 -1.58 -33.68 -1.25
C THR A 285 -1.18 -32.21 -1.21
N GLY A 286 -0.65 -31.67 -2.31
CA GLY A 286 -0.26 -30.27 -2.38
C GLY A 286 -1.46 -29.30 -2.29
N LEU A 287 -2.58 -29.67 -2.90
CA LEU A 287 -3.82 -28.89 -2.81
C LEU A 287 -4.41 -28.93 -1.40
N GLU A 288 -4.45 -30.10 -0.77
CA GLU A 288 -4.99 -30.28 0.59
C GLU A 288 -4.20 -29.49 1.62
N GLN A 289 -2.87 -29.42 1.49
CA GLN A 289 -2.04 -28.56 2.34
C GLN A 289 -2.43 -27.08 2.23
N ARG A 290 -2.67 -26.57 1.02
CA ARG A 290 -3.10 -25.17 0.80
C ARG A 290 -4.51 -24.91 1.27
N LEU A 291 -5.44 -25.83 1.02
CA LEU A 291 -6.81 -25.74 1.54
C LEU A 291 -6.83 -25.79 3.07
N SER A 292 -6.00 -26.62 3.69
CA SER A 292 -5.86 -26.68 5.15
C SER A 292 -5.41 -25.34 5.74
N LEU A 293 -4.41 -24.71 5.12
CA LEU A 293 -3.98 -23.37 5.51
C LEU A 293 -5.11 -22.34 5.34
N LEU A 294 -5.76 -22.28 4.17
CA LEU A 294 -6.85 -21.34 3.93
C LEU A 294 -8.01 -21.53 4.93
N THR A 295 -8.39 -22.78 5.19
CA THR A 295 -9.47 -23.12 6.11
C THR A 295 -9.13 -22.79 7.57
N SER A 296 -7.85 -22.80 7.95
CA SER A 296 -7.42 -22.36 9.29
C SER A 296 -7.72 -20.87 9.57
N PHE A 297 -7.73 -20.05 8.52
CA PHE A 297 -8.08 -18.62 8.56
C PHE A 297 -9.54 -18.35 8.16
N LEU A 298 -10.34 -19.37 7.88
CA LEU A 298 -11.77 -19.19 7.65
C LEU A 298 -12.55 -19.13 8.96
N ASN A 299 -13.60 -18.31 8.96
CA ASN A 299 -14.54 -18.29 10.07
C ASN A 299 -15.42 -19.57 10.02
N PRO A 300 -15.40 -20.43 11.07
CA PRO A 300 -16.09 -21.72 11.05
C PRO A 300 -17.62 -21.63 10.98
N SER A 301 -18.22 -20.45 11.19
CA SER A 301 -19.64 -20.23 10.92
C SER A 301 -19.97 -18.74 10.83
N PRO A 302 -20.86 -18.29 9.93
CA PRO A 302 -21.48 -16.98 10.07
C PRO A 302 -22.23 -16.93 11.41
N PRO A 303 -22.16 -15.82 12.17
CA PRO A 303 -22.87 -15.72 13.44
C PRO A 303 -24.36 -16.04 13.23
N PRO A 304 -25.02 -16.74 14.18
CA PRO A 304 -26.44 -16.99 14.08
C PRO A 304 -27.16 -15.65 13.91
N LYS A 305 -27.96 -15.52 12.84
CA LYS A 305 -28.80 -14.35 12.59
C LYS A 305 -29.72 -14.15 13.79
N LYS A 306 -29.35 -13.29 14.74
CA LYS A 306 -30.30 -12.78 15.73
C LYS A 306 -31.39 -12.08 14.93
N LYS A 307 -32.65 -12.50 15.09
CA LYS A 307 -33.81 -11.87 14.43
C LYS A 307 -33.75 -10.36 14.68
N GLY A 308 -33.57 -9.57 13.63
CA GLY A 308 -33.51 -8.10 13.69
C GLY A 308 -32.12 -7.46 13.59
N ALA A 309 -31.03 -8.23 13.57
CA ALA A 309 -29.69 -7.70 13.33
C ALA A 309 -29.13 -8.25 12.00
N THR A 310 -28.88 -7.37 11.04
CA THR A 310 -27.96 -7.65 9.92
C THR A 310 -26.57 -7.84 10.53
N ALA A 311 -26.25 -9.06 10.96
CA ALA A 311 -24.97 -9.42 11.54
C ALA A 311 -23.89 -9.50 10.45
N LEU A 312 -23.63 -8.37 9.79
CA LEU A 312 -22.38 -8.13 9.09
C LEU A 312 -21.32 -7.89 10.17
N ARG A 313 -20.21 -8.62 10.09
CA ARG A 313 -19.05 -8.36 10.96
C ARG A 313 -18.60 -6.91 10.71
N PRO A 314 -18.09 -6.20 11.74
CA PRO A 314 -17.42 -4.93 11.52
C PRO A 314 -16.33 -5.08 10.46
N SER A 315 -16.17 -4.07 9.60
CA SER A 315 -15.07 -4.00 8.64
C SER A 315 -13.72 -4.16 9.36
N LEU A 316 -12.73 -4.77 8.72
CA LEU A 316 -11.35 -4.80 9.26
C LEU A 316 -10.70 -3.42 9.28
N PHE A 317 -11.24 -2.47 8.52
CA PHE A 317 -10.63 -1.19 8.21
C PHE A 317 -11.61 -0.05 8.50
N HIS A 318 -11.15 0.93 9.28
CA HIS A 318 -11.91 2.12 9.64
C HIS A 318 -11.04 3.37 9.56
N ALA A 319 -11.66 4.51 9.30
CA ALA A 319 -10.99 5.82 9.35
C ALA A 319 -10.45 6.10 10.77
N GLY A 320 -9.22 6.62 10.87
CA GLY A 320 -8.57 6.93 12.14
C GLY A 320 -8.14 5.71 12.96
N GLN A 321 -8.15 4.51 12.38
CA GLN A 321 -7.71 3.27 13.00
C GLN A 321 -6.42 2.78 12.34
N LEU A 322 -5.53 2.19 13.15
CA LEU A 322 -4.40 1.41 12.66
C LEU A 322 -4.72 -0.09 12.78
N THR A 323 -4.78 -0.78 11.65
CA THR A 323 -4.90 -2.23 11.60
C THR A 323 -3.52 -2.84 11.36
N ILE A 324 -3.08 -3.74 12.23
CA ILE A 324 -1.80 -4.46 12.11
C ILE A 324 -2.12 -5.92 11.85
N ILE A 325 -1.59 -6.48 10.76
CA ILE A 325 -1.60 -7.92 10.52
C ILE A 325 -0.22 -8.44 10.89
N ASP A 326 -0.16 -9.11 12.03
CA ASP A 326 1.09 -9.65 12.56
C ASP A 326 1.08 -11.19 12.40
N LEU A 327 1.78 -11.66 11.38
CA LEU A 327 1.93 -13.07 11.05
C LEU A 327 3.27 -13.64 11.55
N SER A 328 3.82 -13.08 12.64
CA SER A 328 5.01 -13.61 13.34
C SER A 328 4.68 -14.91 14.09
N ASP A 329 4.38 -15.95 13.31
CA ASP A 329 3.98 -17.26 13.79
C ASP A 329 5.04 -18.30 13.39
N PRO A 330 5.63 -19.05 14.34
CA PRO A 330 6.61 -20.10 14.01
C PRO A 330 6.04 -21.22 13.13
N PHE A 331 4.72 -21.34 13.01
CA PHE A 331 4.04 -22.34 12.18
C PHE A 331 3.65 -21.83 10.79
N LEU A 332 3.95 -20.57 10.46
CA LEU A 332 3.72 -20.00 9.13
C LEU A 332 5.04 -19.77 8.41
N ASP A 333 5.16 -20.28 7.19
CA ASP A 333 6.26 -19.95 6.31
C ASP A 333 6.02 -18.61 5.59
N THR A 334 7.11 -17.98 5.13
CA THR A 334 7.09 -16.69 4.43
C THR A 334 6.18 -16.68 3.20
N SER A 335 6.10 -17.79 2.47
CA SER A 335 5.27 -17.86 1.27
C SER A 335 3.79 -17.83 1.68
N SER A 336 3.42 -18.63 2.68
CA SER A 336 2.06 -18.64 3.26
C SER A 336 1.65 -17.27 3.81
N ALA A 337 2.55 -16.58 4.52
CA ALA A 337 2.31 -15.21 4.98
C ALA A 337 2.09 -14.23 3.82
N CYS A 338 2.87 -14.35 2.74
CA CYS A 338 2.73 -13.52 1.54
C CYS A 338 1.35 -13.68 0.88
N GLY A 339 0.85 -14.93 0.73
CA GLY A 339 -0.48 -15.18 0.20
C GLY A 339 -1.60 -14.58 1.05
N LEU A 340 -1.48 -14.67 2.38
CA LEU A 340 -2.42 -14.05 3.31
C LEU A 340 -2.39 -12.51 3.21
N PHE A 341 -1.20 -11.92 3.10
CA PHE A 341 -1.04 -10.48 2.87
C PHE A 341 -1.67 -10.03 1.57
N GLU A 342 -1.54 -10.80 0.49
CA GLU A 342 -2.18 -10.47 -0.79
C GLU A 342 -3.71 -10.42 -0.67
N ILE A 343 -4.32 -11.38 0.04
CA ILE A 343 -5.75 -11.32 0.35
C ILE A 343 -6.09 -10.04 1.10
N ILE A 344 -5.35 -9.71 2.15
CA ILE A 344 -5.66 -8.56 3.01
C ILE A 344 -5.48 -7.25 2.26
N VAL A 345 -4.44 -7.10 1.44
CA VAL A 345 -4.26 -5.91 0.61
C VAL A 345 -5.45 -5.75 -0.34
N ARG A 346 -5.91 -6.83 -0.97
CA ARG A 346 -7.08 -6.77 -1.86
C ARG A 346 -8.36 -6.37 -1.12
N LEU A 347 -8.56 -6.87 0.11
CA LEU A 347 -9.65 -6.40 0.96
C LEU A 347 -9.50 -4.91 1.31
N PHE A 348 -8.30 -4.46 1.65
CA PHE A 348 -8.01 -3.07 2.02
C PHE A 348 -8.26 -2.09 0.87
N VAL A 349 -7.84 -2.46 -0.33
CA VAL A 349 -8.06 -1.66 -1.54
C VAL A 349 -9.54 -1.48 -1.82
N ARG A 350 -10.32 -2.56 -1.71
CA ARG A 350 -11.77 -2.57 -1.97
C ARG A 350 -12.61 -1.93 -0.86
N ALA A 351 -12.12 -1.90 0.37
CA ALA A 351 -12.87 -1.39 1.51
C ALA A 351 -13.22 0.10 1.32
N ASP A 352 -14.49 0.46 1.43
CA ASP A 352 -14.90 1.85 1.52
C ASP A 352 -14.77 2.32 2.98
N VAL A 353 -13.86 3.26 3.22
CA VAL A 353 -13.54 3.79 4.56
C VAL A 353 -13.83 5.29 4.69
N GLY A 354 -14.32 5.95 3.62
CA GLY A 354 -14.63 7.39 3.62
C GLY A 354 -13.43 8.33 3.84
N THR A 355 -12.20 7.82 3.78
CA THR A 355 -10.95 8.57 3.99
C THR A 355 -9.81 7.98 3.16
N GLY A 356 -8.64 8.63 3.15
CA GLY A 356 -7.42 8.11 2.52
C GLY A 356 -6.90 6.85 3.22
N LYS A 357 -6.07 6.07 2.52
CA LYS A 357 -5.52 4.80 3.01
C LYS A 357 -4.00 4.85 3.01
N VAL A 358 -3.37 4.29 4.04
CA VAL A 358 -1.93 4.06 4.09
C VAL A 358 -1.66 2.59 4.36
N LEU A 359 -0.83 1.97 3.52
CA LEU A 359 -0.36 0.60 3.64
C LEU A 359 1.14 0.62 3.91
N VAL A 360 1.56 -0.04 4.99
CA VAL A 360 2.96 -0.24 5.38
C VAL A 360 3.26 -1.73 5.31
N VAL A 361 4.29 -2.08 4.55
CA VAL A 361 4.86 -3.43 4.54
C VAL A 361 6.13 -3.39 5.39
N ASP A 362 6.01 -3.84 6.63
CA ASP A 362 7.12 -3.89 7.56
C ASP A 362 8.00 -5.11 7.31
N GLU A 363 9.30 -5.00 7.60
CA GLU A 363 10.29 -6.04 7.33
C GLU A 363 10.22 -6.58 5.88
N ALA A 364 9.90 -5.71 4.91
CA ALA A 364 9.61 -6.10 3.51
C ALA A 364 10.70 -6.96 2.87
N HIS A 365 11.97 -6.80 3.27
CA HIS A 365 13.09 -7.62 2.82
C HIS A 365 12.95 -9.12 3.18
N LYS A 366 12.13 -9.50 4.15
CA LYS A 366 11.81 -10.91 4.47
C LYS A 366 10.79 -11.48 3.48
N ILE A 367 9.84 -10.66 3.06
CA ILE A 367 8.71 -11.05 2.20
C ILE A 367 9.13 -11.02 0.71
N LEU A 368 9.96 -10.05 0.31
CA LEU A 368 10.38 -9.80 -1.08
C LEU A 368 11.59 -10.64 -1.55
N LYS A 369 12.21 -11.44 -0.68
CA LYS A 369 13.45 -12.20 -0.99
C LYS A 369 13.26 -13.42 -1.90
N ARG A 370 12.01 -13.85 -2.14
CA ARG A 370 11.70 -14.89 -3.13
C ARG A 370 10.94 -14.21 -4.25
N SER A 371 11.40 -14.37 -5.49
CA SER A 371 10.74 -13.90 -6.71
C SER A 371 9.34 -14.51 -6.89
N HIS A 372 8.41 -14.12 -6.03
CA HIS A 372 7.00 -14.07 -6.33
C HIS A 372 6.80 -12.62 -6.74
N LYS A 373 6.46 -12.39 -8.01
CA LYS A 373 5.82 -11.14 -8.40
C LYS A 373 4.61 -11.02 -7.49
N VAL A 374 4.71 -10.27 -6.40
CA VAL A 374 3.52 -9.71 -5.79
C VAL A 374 3.03 -8.74 -6.87
N SER A 375 2.06 -9.18 -7.66
CA SER A 375 1.48 -8.40 -8.75
C SER A 375 0.58 -7.33 -8.14
N LEU A 376 1.22 -6.40 -7.43
CA LEU A 376 0.62 -5.19 -6.94
C LEU A 376 0.85 -4.14 -8.04
N GLU A 377 0.09 -4.27 -9.12
CA GLU A 377 0.15 -3.33 -10.23
C GLU A 377 -0.41 -1.97 -9.79
N SER A 378 0.45 -0.95 -9.82
CA SER A 378 0.04 0.44 -9.69
C SER A 378 -0.68 0.87 -10.97
N HIS A 379 -1.96 1.24 -10.90
CA HIS A 379 -2.59 2.00 -11.97
C HIS A 379 -2.17 3.47 -11.87
N THR A 380 -1.00 3.79 -12.42
CA THR A 380 -0.60 5.17 -12.76
C THR A 380 0.39 5.11 -13.93
N THR A 381 -0.05 5.54 -15.10
CA THR A 381 0.77 5.76 -16.30
C THR A 381 1.72 6.93 -16.06
N ALA A 382 3.02 6.67 -16.00
CA ALA A 382 4.08 7.64 -16.27
C ALA A 382 5.32 6.88 -16.78
N ALA A 383 5.87 7.34 -17.91
CA ALA A 383 6.87 6.72 -18.76
C ALA A 383 8.22 6.39 -18.06
N PRO A 384 9.01 5.43 -18.58
CA PRO A 384 10.28 5.02 -17.99
C PRO A 384 11.43 5.98 -18.37
N PHE A 385 12.11 6.54 -17.36
CA PHE A 385 13.46 7.08 -17.55
C PHE A 385 14.49 5.98 -17.26
N GLY A 386 15.23 5.59 -18.28
CA GLY A 386 16.31 4.62 -18.19
C GLY A 386 17.58 5.24 -17.61
N TYR A 387 18.14 4.59 -16.59
CA TYR A 387 19.56 4.67 -16.28
C TYR A 387 20.03 3.29 -15.81
N GLU A 388 20.69 2.57 -16.70
CA GLU A 388 21.51 1.42 -16.37
C GLU A 388 22.77 1.90 -15.64
N ASN A 389 22.95 1.47 -14.38
CA ASN A 389 24.28 1.32 -13.80
C ASN A 389 24.28 0.17 -12.80
N HIS A 390 25.04 -0.86 -13.15
CA HIS A 390 25.23 -2.10 -12.39
C HIS A 390 25.95 -1.85 -11.06
N HIS A 391 25.21 -1.71 -9.97
CA HIS A 391 25.68 -2.12 -8.63
C HIS A 391 24.49 -2.67 -7.81
N LYS A 392 24.75 -3.71 -7.03
CA LYS A 392 23.77 -4.55 -6.30
C LYS A 392 22.80 -3.72 -5.45
N TYR A 393 21.61 -3.45 -5.97
CA TYR A 393 20.43 -3.05 -5.21
C TYR A 393 19.34 -4.11 -5.41
N SER A 394 18.97 -4.79 -4.33
CA SER A 394 17.96 -5.84 -4.33
C SER A 394 16.56 -5.23 -4.36
N SER A 395 15.94 -5.33 -5.54
CA SER A 395 14.49 -5.41 -5.84
C SER A 395 13.55 -4.28 -5.40
N PHE A 396 12.86 -3.73 -6.40
CA PHE A 396 11.94 -2.60 -6.38
C PHE A 396 10.49 -3.01 -6.07
N ALA A 397 9.73 -2.14 -5.39
CA ALA A 397 8.28 -2.22 -5.28
C ALA A 397 7.66 -0.81 -5.17
N ARG A 398 6.59 -0.55 -5.94
CA ARG A 398 5.89 0.74 -6.12
C ARG A 398 4.40 0.53 -5.84
N PHE A 399 3.80 1.22 -4.86
CA PHE A 399 2.37 1.05 -4.51
C PHE A 399 1.65 2.37 -4.28
N VAL A 400 0.61 2.64 -5.08
CA VAL A 400 -0.30 3.80 -4.97
C VAL A 400 -1.74 3.30 -5.14
N PHE A 401 -2.65 3.70 -4.26
CA PHE A 401 -4.08 3.50 -4.44
C PHE A 401 -4.81 4.84 -4.45
N ARG A 402 -5.49 5.11 -5.56
CA ARG A 402 -6.37 6.28 -5.76
C ARG A 402 -7.70 5.99 -5.06
N GLY A 403 -8.13 6.86 -4.16
CA GLY A 403 -9.53 6.90 -3.74
C GLY A 403 -10.34 7.56 -4.85
N ASN A 404 -11.36 6.89 -5.38
CA ASN A 404 -12.35 7.54 -6.23
C ASN A 404 -13.04 8.63 -5.39
N SER A 405 -12.89 9.89 -5.81
CA SER A 405 -13.86 10.93 -5.45
C SER A 405 -14.94 10.94 -6.54
N PRO A 406 -16.20 11.27 -6.20
CA PRO A 406 -17.33 11.28 -7.14
C PRO A 406 -17.13 12.23 -8.33
#